data_AF-A0A9W6F7E1-F1
#
_entry.id   AF-A0A9W6F7E1-F1
#
_cell.length_a   1.000
_cell.length_b   1.000
_cell.length_c   1.000
_cell.angle_alpha   90.00
_cell.angle_beta   90.00
_cell.angle_gamma   90.00
#
_symmetry.space_group_name_H-M   'P 1'
#
loop_
_entity.id
_entity.type
_entity.pdbx_description
1 polymer ?
#
loop_
_entity_poly.entity_id
_entity_poly.type
_entity_poly.pdbx_seq_one_letter_code
_entity_poly.pdbx_strand_id
1 'polypeptide(L)'
;MSKEVAPLLYINLCAETVYVIEQRLRAQNISSDKTVSILNDMIGYLFLASRVREMFEPQGTPTLSAAKSLMQSLVNCSVMKVTGDSMSKLCDLAIMAFKFQIMCSSRVDQLLEITRQHLNTIGAILKQHGDTRLGSRVTEVLSLFDNTYSGRTPGELHRMRQCLLQVLQEQRIKVSVLLDLGLQIKESAAFTLPSPWASHVGRVTIYDEADKNGRQEQLQGLDASELAGGRFLDYSVPLGSNLFASPKAPDSKAPDRLVLPGNHVDVHLLAPVRPPDIDGAHFGVVLVD
;
A
#
# COMPACT_ATOMS: atom_id res chain seq x y z
N MET A 1 -14.84 -12.58 -4.45
CA MET A 1 -14.18 -11.26 -4.58
C MET A 1 -14.58 -10.39 -3.40
N SER A 2 -13.67 -9.56 -2.85
CA SER A 2 -14.01 -8.67 -1.73
C SER A 2 -14.79 -7.45 -2.23
N LYS A 3 -15.90 -7.11 -1.56
CA LYS A 3 -16.87 -6.08 -2.03
C LYS A 3 -16.50 -4.64 -1.65
N GLU A 4 -15.49 -4.47 -0.81
CA GLU A 4 -15.08 -3.17 -0.24
C GLU A 4 -13.64 -2.84 -0.63
N VAL A 5 -13.23 -3.19 -1.86
CA VAL A 5 -11.88 -2.87 -2.36
C VAL A 5 -11.83 -1.49 -3.00
N ALA A 6 -12.98 -0.97 -3.46
CA ALA A 6 -13.07 0.29 -4.17
C ALA A 6 -12.52 1.49 -3.39
N PRO A 7 -12.82 1.71 -2.10
CA PRO A 7 -12.24 2.82 -1.35
C PRO A 7 -10.72 2.75 -1.27
N LEU A 8 -10.16 1.55 -1.07
CA LEU A 8 -8.71 1.34 -1.03
C LEU A 8 -8.05 1.68 -2.38
N LEU A 9 -8.69 1.38 -3.51
CA LEU A 9 -8.12 1.74 -4.81
C LEU A 9 -8.24 3.23 -5.09
N TYR A 10 -9.46 3.77 -4.95
CA TYR A 10 -9.81 5.11 -5.40
C TYR A 10 -9.20 6.20 -4.53
N ILE A 11 -9.26 6.08 -3.20
CA ILE A 11 -8.67 7.06 -2.28
C ILE A 11 -7.16 7.15 -2.51
N ASN A 12 -6.48 6.00 -2.58
CA ASN A 12 -5.02 5.97 -2.69
C ASN A 12 -4.54 6.50 -4.05
N LEU A 13 -5.16 6.12 -5.16
CA LEU A 13 -4.79 6.66 -6.48
C LEU A 13 -5.07 8.16 -6.60
N CYS A 14 -6.16 8.64 -6.01
CA CYS A 14 -6.46 10.08 -5.99
C CYS A 14 -5.49 10.85 -5.07
N ALA A 15 -5.09 10.27 -3.94
CA ALA A 15 -4.09 10.86 -3.05
C ALA A 15 -2.74 11.00 -3.75
N GLU A 16 -2.26 9.94 -4.40
CA GLU A 16 -1.03 9.99 -5.20
C GLU A 16 -1.13 11.01 -6.34
N THR A 17 -2.30 11.15 -6.96
CA THR A 17 -2.55 12.19 -7.97
C THR A 17 -2.42 13.60 -7.38
N VAL A 18 -3.00 13.84 -6.20
CA VAL A 18 -2.88 15.11 -5.47
C VAL A 18 -1.41 15.40 -5.15
N TYR A 19 -0.65 14.40 -4.70
CA TYR A 19 0.78 14.55 -4.43
C TYR A 19 1.58 14.94 -5.68
N VAL A 20 1.38 14.26 -6.80
CA VAL A 20 2.05 14.59 -8.07
C VAL A 20 1.72 16.02 -8.49
N ILE A 21 0.46 16.44 -8.37
CA ILE A 21 0.05 17.81 -8.72
C ILE A 21 0.65 18.83 -7.77
N GLU A 22 0.59 18.61 -6.47
CA GLU A 22 1.18 19.50 -5.47
C GLU A 22 2.66 19.75 -5.77
N GLN A 23 3.43 18.69 -6.04
CA GLN A 23 4.86 18.83 -6.34
C GLN A 23 5.12 19.53 -7.67
N ARG A 24 4.28 19.30 -8.70
CA ARG A 24 4.37 20.03 -9.97
C ARG A 24 4.09 21.52 -9.80
N LEU A 25 3.08 21.89 -9.03
CA LEU A 25 2.74 23.28 -8.74
C LEU A 25 3.87 23.99 -7.99
N ARG A 26 4.48 23.31 -7.00
CA ARG A 26 5.66 23.79 -6.29
C ARG A 26 6.87 23.98 -7.22
N ALA A 27 7.18 22.99 -8.06
CA ALA A 27 8.31 23.05 -9.00
C ALA A 27 8.16 24.17 -10.06
N GLN A 28 6.91 24.50 -10.43
CA GLN A 28 6.60 25.60 -11.34
C GLN A 28 6.51 26.97 -10.65
N ASN A 29 6.75 27.04 -9.34
CA ASN A 29 6.61 28.25 -8.52
C ASN A 29 5.24 28.94 -8.70
N ILE A 30 4.17 28.15 -8.79
CA ILE A 30 2.80 28.68 -8.83
C ILE A 30 2.50 29.38 -7.50
N SER A 31 1.84 30.54 -7.56
CA SER A 31 1.50 31.32 -6.36
C SER A 31 0.72 30.47 -5.34
N SER A 32 0.98 30.72 -4.05
CA SER A 32 0.38 29.94 -2.96
C SER A 32 -1.15 29.92 -3.05
N ASP A 33 -1.78 31.07 -3.30
CA ASP A 33 -3.25 31.17 -3.42
C ASP A 33 -3.83 30.30 -4.55
N LYS A 34 -3.15 30.25 -5.70
CA LYS A 34 -3.59 29.41 -6.84
C LYS A 34 -3.39 27.94 -6.53
N THR A 35 -2.27 27.59 -5.90
CA THR A 35 -2.00 26.22 -5.45
C THR A 35 -3.06 25.74 -4.48
N VAL A 36 -3.41 26.57 -3.48
CA VAL A 36 -4.48 26.30 -2.51
C VAL A 36 -5.81 26.07 -3.23
N SER A 37 -6.19 26.97 -4.15
CA SER A 37 -7.44 26.84 -4.91
C SER A 37 -7.49 25.51 -5.68
N ILE A 38 -6.43 25.18 -6.42
CA ILE A 38 -6.38 23.95 -7.23
C ILE A 38 -6.50 22.71 -6.33
N LEU A 39 -5.74 22.65 -5.23
CA LEU A 39 -5.77 21.51 -4.32
C LEU A 39 -7.11 21.39 -3.59
N ASN A 40 -7.71 22.51 -3.16
CA ASN A 40 -9.03 22.51 -2.52
C ASN A 40 -10.13 22.07 -3.48
N ASP A 41 -10.09 22.47 -4.75
CA ASP A 41 -11.05 22.02 -5.77
C ASP A 41 -10.95 20.50 -5.97
N MET A 42 -9.73 19.96 -6.09
CA MET A 42 -9.48 18.53 -6.23
C MET A 42 -9.96 17.75 -5.00
N ILE A 43 -9.51 18.14 -3.81
CA ILE A 43 -9.82 17.45 -2.56
C ILE A 43 -11.32 17.56 -2.23
N GLY A 44 -11.92 18.73 -2.51
CA GLY A 44 -13.36 18.96 -2.37
C GLY A 44 -14.19 18.12 -3.32
N TYR A 45 -13.72 17.91 -4.56
CA TYR A 45 -14.33 16.97 -5.50
C TYR A 45 -14.19 15.52 -5.02
N LEU A 46 -13.02 15.11 -4.50
CA LEU A 46 -12.80 13.75 -4.01
C LEU A 46 -13.72 13.39 -2.83
N PHE A 47 -13.85 14.28 -1.85
CA PHE A 47 -14.62 14.05 -0.62
C PHE A 47 -16.01 14.69 -0.62
N LEU A 48 -16.62 14.83 -1.80
CA LEU A 48 -18.04 15.16 -1.90
C LEU A 48 -18.88 14.01 -1.31
N ALA A 49 -19.85 14.32 -0.46
CA ALA A 49 -20.62 13.30 0.28
C ALA A 49 -21.29 12.25 -0.61
N SER A 50 -21.79 12.63 -1.80
CA SER A 50 -22.36 11.69 -2.77
C SER A 50 -21.33 10.70 -3.29
N ARG A 51 -20.11 11.16 -3.55
CA ARG A 51 -19.00 10.35 -4.10
C ARG A 51 -18.37 9.47 -3.04
N VAL A 52 -18.24 9.97 -1.81
CA VAL A 52 -17.85 9.15 -0.67
C VAL A 52 -18.86 8.03 -0.47
N ARG A 53 -20.17 8.33 -0.49
CA ARG A 53 -21.21 7.30 -0.39
C ARG A 53 -21.10 6.26 -1.51
N GLU A 54 -21.00 6.70 -2.76
CA GLU A 54 -20.86 5.81 -3.92
C GLU A 54 -19.62 4.92 -3.79
N MET A 55 -18.47 5.49 -3.42
CA MET A 55 -17.20 4.78 -3.30
C MET A 55 -17.20 3.70 -2.20
N PHE A 56 -17.92 3.95 -1.10
CA PHE A 56 -18.01 3.03 0.04
C PHE A 56 -19.19 2.05 -0.06
N GLU A 57 -20.04 2.17 -1.08
CA GLU A 57 -21.10 1.20 -1.34
C GLU A 57 -20.47 -0.16 -1.72
N PRO A 58 -20.93 -1.29 -1.15
CA PRO A 58 -20.42 -2.60 -1.53
C PRO A 58 -20.62 -2.88 -3.01
N GLN A 59 -19.53 -2.96 -3.76
CA GLN A 59 -19.55 -3.10 -5.21
C GLN A 59 -18.66 -4.25 -5.69
N GLY A 60 -18.73 -4.55 -6.99
CA GLY A 60 -17.83 -5.51 -7.61
C GLY A 60 -16.37 -5.06 -7.58
N THR A 61 -15.48 -5.91 -8.11
CA THR A 61 -14.06 -5.57 -8.25
C THR A 61 -13.91 -4.24 -9.01
N PRO A 62 -13.26 -3.22 -8.43
CA PRO A 62 -13.06 -1.96 -9.11
C PRO A 62 -12.15 -2.15 -10.32
N THR A 63 -12.45 -1.47 -11.43
CA THR A 63 -11.63 -1.53 -12.64
C THR A 63 -10.61 -0.40 -12.67
N LEU A 64 -9.45 -0.66 -13.30
CA LEU A 64 -8.44 0.36 -13.49
C LEU A 64 -8.92 1.50 -14.41
N SER A 65 -9.79 1.19 -15.39
CA SER A 65 -10.40 2.19 -16.27
C SER A 65 -11.26 3.18 -15.49
N ALA A 66 -12.11 2.69 -14.59
CA ALA A 66 -12.91 3.55 -13.71
C ALA A 66 -12.02 4.40 -12.80
N ALA A 67 -10.94 3.84 -12.24
CA ALA A 67 -9.97 4.59 -11.45
C ALA A 67 -9.26 5.69 -12.27
N LYS A 68 -8.86 5.41 -13.51
CA LYS A 68 -8.27 6.39 -14.42
C LYS A 68 -9.26 7.52 -14.77
N SER A 69 -10.51 7.18 -15.04
CA SER A 69 -11.58 8.16 -15.28
C SER A 69 -11.81 9.05 -14.05
N LEU A 70 -11.82 8.46 -12.86
CA LEU A 70 -11.89 9.17 -11.59
C LEU A 70 -10.72 10.17 -11.41
N MET A 71 -9.47 9.74 -11.64
CA MET A 71 -8.30 10.62 -11.57
C MET A 71 -8.39 11.76 -12.61
N GLN A 72 -8.87 11.48 -13.82
CA GLN A 72 -9.09 12.49 -14.85
C GLN A 72 -10.12 13.53 -14.42
N SER A 73 -11.27 13.10 -13.90
CA SER A 73 -12.29 14.02 -13.39
C SER A 73 -11.80 14.82 -12.18
N LEU A 74 -10.98 14.21 -11.32
CA LEU A 74 -10.33 14.88 -10.19
C LEU A 74 -9.42 16.01 -10.65
N VAL A 75 -8.57 15.79 -11.66
CA VAL A 75 -7.68 16.84 -12.15
C VAL A 75 -8.46 17.92 -12.90
N ASN A 76 -9.45 17.51 -13.70
CA ASN A 76 -10.25 18.43 -14.52
C ASN A 76 -11.27 19.27 -13.73
N CYS A 77 -11.56 18.94 -12.47
CA CYS A 77 -12.41 19.78 -11.64
C CYS A 77 -11.70 21.06 -11.20
N SER A 78 -10.37 21.09 -11.28
CA SER A 78 -9.57 22.28 -11.01
C SER A 78 -9.41 23.15 -12.26
N VAL A 79 -9.05 24.42 -12.08
CA VAL A 79 -8.74 25.35 -13.18
C VAL A 79 -7.49 24.93 -13.98
N MET A 80 -6.65 24.07 -13.43
CA MET A 80 -5.41 23.63 -14.06
C MET A 80 -5.68 22.84 -15.35
N LYS A 81 -5.10 23.27 -16.47
CA LYS A 81 -5.20 22.57 -17.75
C LYS A 81 -4.06 21.57 -17.89
N VAL A 82 -4.39 20.28 -17.88
CA VAL A 82 -3.46 19.20 -18.20
C VAL A 82 -3.81 18.66 -19.59
N THR A 83 -2.83 18.53 -20.48
CA THR A 83 -3.05 17.95 -21.82
C THR A 83 -3.29 16.44 -21.73
N GLY A 84 -3.91 15.84 -22.75
CA GLY A 84 -4.22 14.39 -22.77
C GLY A 84 -3.00 13.51 -22.48
N ASP A 85 -1.87 13.77 -23.15
CA ASP A 85 -0.62 13.04 -22.93
C ASP A 85 -0.05 13.24 -21.52
N SER A 86 -0.13 14.48 -21.01
CA SER A 86 0.33 14.80 -19.66
C SER A 86 -0.52 14.13 -18.59
N MET A 87 -1.82 13.95 -18.87
CA MET A 87 -2.72 13.28 -17.97
C MET A 87 -2.49 11.77 -17.94
N SER A 88 -2.27 11.12 -19.10
CA SER A 88 -1.92 9.69 -19.12
C SER A 88 -0.66 9.43 -18.29
N LYS A 89 0.38 10.24 -18.48
CA LYS A 89 1.62 10.14 -17.69
C LYS A 89 1.38 10.38 -16.19
N LEU A 90 0.48 11.29 -15.83
CA LEU A 90 0.11 11.54 -14.43
C LEU A 90 -0.57 10.32 -13.82
N CYS A 91 -1.53 9.71 -14.52
CA CYS A 91 -2.17 8.47 -14.08
C CYS A 91 -1.14 7.36 -13.89
N ASP A 92 -0.22 7.20 -14.84
CA ASP A 92 0.82 6.17 -14.78
C ASP A 92 1.77 6.39 -13.59
N LEU A 93 2.12 7.64 -13.27
CA LEU A 93 2.88 7.98 -12.07
C LEU A 93 2.16 7.56 -10.79
N ALA A 94 0.90 7.97 -10.63
CA ALA A 94 0.11 7.68 -9.43
C ALA A 94 -0.13 6.17 -9.26
N ILE A 95 -0.45 5.48 -10.36
CA ILE A 95 -0.65 4.02 -10.39
C ILE A 95 0.63 3.28 -9.99
N MET A 96 1.77 3.65 -10.56
CA MET A 96 3.03 2.96 -10.26
C MET A 96 3.51 3.25 -8.83
N ALA A 97 3.31 4.46 -8.31
CA ALA A 97 3.62 4.79 -6.91
C ALA A 97 2.78 3.97 -5.93
N PHE A 98 1.45 3.93 -6.11
CA PHE A 98 0.59 3.15 -5.24
C PHE A 98 0.85 1.64 -5.36
N LYS A 99 1.05 1.14 -6.59
CA LYS A 99 1.42 -0.27 -6.83
C LYS A 99 2.70 -0.63 -6.08
N PHE A 100 3.72 0.22 -6.14
CA PHE A 100 4.96 0.02 -5.43
C PHE A 100 4.74 -0.08 -3.91
N GLN A 101 3.96 0.83 -3.31
CA GLN A 101 3.65 0.78 -1.87
C GLN A 101 2.93 -0.51 -1.45
N ILE A 102 1.94 -0.97 -2.23
CA ILE A 102 1.25 -2.24 -1.93
C ILE A 102 2.21 -3.42 -2.05
N MET A 103 3.11 -3.42 -3.04
CA MET A 103 4.09 -4.49 -3.20
C MET A 103 5.13 -4.50 -2.08
N CYS A 104 5.47 -3.34 -1.51
CA CYS A 104 6.38 -3.22 -0.37
C CYS A 104 5.74 -3.57 0.98
N SER A 105 4.41 -3.65 1.08
CA SER A 105 3.75 -4.03 2.34
C SER A 105 4.12 -5.47 2.75
N SER A 106 4.82 -5.59 3.88
CA SER A 106 5.20 -6.89 4.46
C SER A 106 4.07 -7.49 5.28
N ARG A 107 3.27 -6.63 5.94
CA ARG A 107 2.10 -7.04 6.72
C ARG A 107 0.81 -6.63 6.00
N VAL A 108 -0.29 -7.33 6.27
CA VAL A 108 -1.58 -7.06 5.60
C VAL A 108 -2.31 -5.83 6.11
N ASP A 109 -2.10 -5.47 7.36
CA ASP A 109 -2.65 -4.27 7.99
C ASP A 109 -2.01 -2.99 7.46
N GLN A 110 -0.77 -3.06 6.98
CA GLN A 110 -0.09 -1.94 6.31
C GLN A 110 -0.87 -1.44 5.08
N LEU A 111 -1.72 -2.26 4.46
CA LEU A 111 -2.63 -1.80 3.40
C LEU A 111 -3.59 -0.70 3.89
N LEU A 112 -4.12 -0.87 5.11
CA LEU A 112 -4.99 0.12 5.73
C LEU A 112 -4.18 1.34 6.20
N GLU A 113 -2.97 1.11 6.71
CA GLU A 113 -2.06 2.19 7.13
C GLU A 113 -1.69 3.12 5.97
N ILE A 114 -1.41 2.58 4.77
CA ILE A 114 -1.17 3.39 3.56
C ILE A 114 -2.35 4.35 3.33
N THR A 115 -3.58 3.83 3.40
CA THR A 115 -4.78 4.62 3.14
C THR A 115 -5.02 5.68 4.22
N ARG A 116 -4.81 5.32 5.50
CA ARG A 116 -4.86 6.28 6.61
C ARG A 116 -3.80 7.37 6.44
N GLN A 117 -2.59 7.00 6.07
CA GLN A 117 -1.50 7.95 5.87
C GLN A 117 -1.79 8.91 4.72
N HIS A 118 -2.38 8.43 3.63
CA HIS A 118 -2.86 9.27 2.55
C HIS A 118 -3.92 10.28 3.01
N LEU A 119 -4.95 9.81 3.73
CA LEU A 119 -5.99 10.70 4.28
C LEU A 119 -5.41 11.74 5.26
N ASN A 120 -4.51 11.32 6.15
CA ASN A 120 -3.84 12.19 7.11
C ASN A 120 -2.98 13.25 6.42
N THR A 121 -2.22 12.88 5.38
CA THR A 121 -1.37 13.81 4.64
C THR A 121 -2.23 14.80 3.84
N ILE A 122 -3.32 14.36 3.21
CA ILE A 122 -4.28 15.27 2.57
C ILE A 122 -4.88 16.23 3.60
N GLY A 123 -5.27 15.73 4.77
CA GLY A 123 -5.74 16.56 5.87
C GLY A 123 -4.69 17.58 6.34
N ALA A 124 -3.40 17.21 6.35
CA ALA A 124 -2.30 18.11 6.68
C ALA A 124 -2.10 19.20 5.62
N ILE A 125 -2.22 18.88 4.33
CA ILE A 125 -2.18 19.85 3.22
C ILE A 125 -3.29 20.89 3.40
N LEU A 126 -4.53 20.46 3.69
CA LEU A 126 -5.66 21.37 3.93
C LEU A 126 -5.44 22.27 5.15
N LYS A 127 -4.90 21.71 6.25
CA LYS A 127 -4.58 22.48 7.46
C LYS A 127 -3.53 23.56 7.20
N GLN A 128 -2.50 23.26 6.41
CA GLN A 128 -1.49 24.25 5.99
C GLN A 128 -2.12 25.41 5.20
N HIS A 129 -3.21 25.14 4.49
CA HIS A 129 -3.93 26.12 3.66
C HIS A 129 -5.13 26.78 4.35
N GLY A 130 -5.43 26.42 5.60
CA GLY A 130 -6.49 27.05 6.41
C GLY A 130 -7.92 26.59 6.11
N ASP A 131 -8.15 25.57 5.27
CA ASP A 131 -9.50 25.09 4.98
C ASP A 131 -10.00 24.08 6.04
N THR A 132 -10.63 24.64 7.08
CA THR A 132 -11.15 23.84 8.21
C THR A 132 -12.36 22.98 7.79
N ARG A 133 -13.16 23.42 6.81
CA ARG A 133 -14.39 22.71 6.40
C ARG A 133 -14.08 21.48 5.56
N LEU A 134 -13.14 21.58 4.61
CA LEU A 134 -12.66 20.40 3.90
C LEU A 134 -11.88 19.49 4.84
N GLY A 135 -11.12 20.05 5.78
CA GLY A 135 -10.41 19.29 6.81
C GLY A 135 -11.33 18.41 7.66
N SER A 136 -12.50 18.92 8.07
CA SER A 136 -13.49 18.12 8.81
C SER A 136 -14.05 16.98 7.97
N ARG A 137 -14.33 17.21 6.68
CA ARG A 137 -14.79 16.15 5.75
C ARG A 137 -13.76 15.04 5.58
N VAL A 138 -12.47 15.37 5.48
CA VAL A 138 -11.41 14.35 5.42
C VAL A 138 -11.38 13.52 6.69
N THR A 139 -11.60 14.14 7.85
CA THR A 139 -11.66 13.46 9.16
C THR A 139 -12.89 12.56 9.29
N GLU A 140 -14.05 13.00 8.77
CA GLU A 140 -15.26 12.17 8.66
C GLU A 140 -15.02 10.95 7.78
N VAL A 141 -14.35 11.12 6.63
CA VAL A 141 -14.00 10.02 5.71
C VAL A 141 -13.00 9.06 6.35
N LEU A 142 -12.02 9.56 7.10
CA LEU A 142 -11.10 8.73 7.88
C LEU A 142 -11.85 7.90 8.92
N SER A 143 -12.82 8.50 9.63
CA SER A 143 -13.65 7.79 10.61
C SER A 143 -14.53 6.73 9.94
N LEU A 144 -15.13 7.05 8.79
CA LEU A 144 -15.90 6.09 7.97
C LEU A 144 -15.00 4.94 7.49
N PHE A 145 -13.78 5.25 7.04
CA PHE A 145 -12.79 4.26 6.64
C PHE A 145 -12.46 3.32 7.81
N ASP A 146 -12.11 3.87 8.97
CA ASP A 146 -11.80 3.07 10.15
C ASP A 146 -12.97 2.18 10.55
N ASN A 147 -14.20 2.69 10.55
CA ASN A 147 -15.39 1.88 10.83
C ASN A 147 -15.59 0.75 9.81
N THR A 148 -15.37 1.02 8.51
CA THR A 148 -15.59 0.05 7.41
C THR A 148 -14.62 -1.14 7.49
N TYR A 149 -13.35 -0.86 7.82
CA TYR A 149 -12.29 -1.88 7.86
C TYR A 149 -11.94 -2.34 9.29
N SER A 150 -12.57 -1.78 10.31
CA SER A 150 -12.46 -2.28 11.69
C SER A 150 -12.94 -3.73 11.77
N GLY A 151 -12.21 -4.57 12.50
CA GLY A 151 -12.58 -5.97 12.71
C GLY A 151 -12.37 -6.92 11.53
N ARG A 152 -11.77 -6.47 10.42
CA ARG A 152 -11.44 -7.36 9.30
C ARG A 152 -10.38 -8.37 9.68
N THR A 153 -10.60 -9.61 9.28
CA THR A 153 -9.65 -10.70 9.50
C THR A 153 -8.44 -10.54 8.56
N PRO A 154 -7.26 -11.07 8.93
CA PRO A 154 -6.10 -11.08 8.04
C PRO A 154 -6.38 -11.72 6.68
N GLY A 155 -7.23 -12.74 6.62
CA GLY A 155 -7.62 -13.40 5.37
C GLY A 155 -8.44 -12.50 4.43
N GLU A 156 -9.35 -11.70 4.98
CA GLU A 156 -10.09 -10.70 4.20
C GLU A 156 -9.17 -9.60 3.67
N LEU A 157 -8.24 -9.11 4.50
CA LEU A 157 -7.24 -8.13 4.09
C LEU A 157 -6.31 -8.68 3.01
N HIS A 158 -5.88 -9.95 3.11
CA HIS A 158 -5.14 -10.63 2.05
C HIS A 158 -5.94 -10.68 0.74
N ARG A 159 -7.22 -11.02 0.81
CA ARG A 159 -8.10 -11.06 -0.37
C ARG A 159 -8.28 -9.68 -0.99
N MET A 160 -8.40 -8.62 -0.18
CA MET A 160 -8.43 -7.24 -0.66
C MET A 160 -7.11 -6.85 -1.33
N ARG A 161 -5.96 -7.16 -0.71
CA ARG A 161 -4.63 -6.94 -1.28
C ARG A 161 -4.47 -7.64 -2.62
N GLN A 162 -4.87 -8.91 -2.72
CA GLN A 162 -4.83 -9.67 -3.96
C GLN A 162 -5.69 -9.02 -5.04
N CYS A 163 -6.89 -8.57 -4.68
CA CYS A 163 -7.79 -7.87 -5.61
C CYS A 163 -7.15 -6.58 -6.15
N LEU A 164 -6.51 -5.78 -5.29
CA LEU A 164 -5.79 -4.57 -5.70
C LEU A 164 -4.62 -4.91 -6.63
N LEU A 165 -3.81 -5.91 -6.26
CA LEU A 165 -2.68 -6.35 -7.07
C LEU A 165 -3.13 -6.88 -8.43
N GLN A 166 -4.25 -7.59 -8.50
CA GLN A 166 -4.83 -8.08 -9.76
C GLN A 166 -5.25 -6.91 -10.67
N VAL A 167 -5.86 -5.86 -10.11
CA VAL A 167 -6.22 -4.65 -10.87
C VAL A 167 -4.97 -3.91 -11.40
N LEU A 168 -3.87 -3.95 -10.65
CA LEU A 168 -2.63 -3.24 -10.97
C LEU A 168 -1.59 -4.11 -11.71
N GLN A 169 -1.86 -5.41 -11.91
CA GLN A 169 -0.84 -6.39 -12.32
C GLN A 169 -0.19 -6.04 -13.66
N GLU A 170 -1.01 -5.65 -14.65
CA GLU A 170 -0.58 -5.38 -16.03
C GLU A 170 0.16 -4.04 -16.19
N GLN A 171 0.18 -3.22 -15.14
CA GLN A 171 0.82 -1.91 -15.17
C GLN A 171 2.33 -2.06 -14.99
N ARG A 172 3.08 -1.96 -16.08
CA ARG A 172 4.55 -2.09 -16.11
C ARG A 172 5.14 -0.93 -16.91
N ILE A 173 5.13 0.25 -16.30
CA ILE A 173 5.54 1.50 -16.93
C ILE A 173 6.80 2.02 -16.23
N LYS A 174 7.77 2.49 -17.02
CA LYS A 174 8.99 3.12 -16.53
C LYS A 174 8.66 4.51 -16.00
N VAL A 175 8.94 4.75 -14.73
CA VAL A 175 8.77 6.05 -14.09
C VAL A 175 10.14 6.59 -13.72
N SER A 176 10.51 7.75 -14.27
CA SER A 176 11.83 8.35 -14.05
C SER A 176 12.18 8.50 -12.57
N VAL A 177 11.25 9.04 -11.75
CA VAL A 177 11.46 9.20 -10.30
C VAL A 177 11.77 7.87 -9.62
N LEU A 178 11.09 6.78 -9.98
CA LEU A 178 11.31 5.46 -9.39
C LEU A 178 12.61 4.82 -9.90
N LEU A 179 12.99 5.07 -11.15
CA LEU A 179 14.27 4.64 -11.71
C LEU A 179 15.45 5.38 -11.07
N ASP A 180 15.31 6.68 -10.85
CA ASP A 180 16.34 7.53 -10.25
C ASP A 180 16.55 7.17 -8.77
N LEU A 181 15.49 6.74 -8.09
CA LEU A 181 15.54 6.23 -6.71
C LEU A 181 16.01 4.76 -6.61
N GLY A 182 16.29 4.08 -7.73
CA GLY A 182 16.66 2.65 -7.73
C GLY A 182 15.51 1.69 -7.38
N LEU A 183 14.28 2.20 -7.28
CA LEU A 183 13.07 1.44 -6.98
C LEU A 183 12.57 0.66 -8.20
N GLN A 184 13.02 1.02 -9.40
CA GLN A 184 12.76 0.28 -10.64
C GLN A 184 14.07 -0.09 -11.36
N ILE A 185 14.05 -1.26 -12.01
CA ILE A 185 15.12 -1.74 -12.88
C ILE A 185 14.98 -1.10 -14.26
N LYS A 186 16.05 -0.46 -14.77
CA LYS A 186 16.01 0.29 -16.05
C LYS A 186 15.64 -0.56 -17.25
N GLU A 187 16.13 -1.79 -17.31
CA GLU A 187 15.92 -2.70 -18.44
C GLU A 187 14.49 -3.22 -18.45
N SER A 188 14.01 -3.67 -17.29
CA SER A 188 12.80 -4.47 -17.18
C SER A 188 11.59 -3.67 -16.65
N ALA A 189 11.75 -2.47 -16.11
CA ALA A 189 10.71 -1.72 -15.39
C ALA A 189 10.09 -2.45 -14.19
N ALA A 190 10.69 -3.57 -13.76
CA ALA A 190 10.27 -4.27 -12.55
C ALA A 190 10.69 -3.47 -11.31
N PHE A 191 9.98 -3.66 -10.20
CA PHE A 191 10.33 -3.02 -8.94
C PHE A 191 11.45 -3.77 -8.21
N THR A 192 12.34 -3.00 -7.58
CA THR A 192 13.25 -3.48 -6.55
C THR A 192 12.48 -3.49 -5.24
N LEU A 193 12.05 -4.67 -4.79
CA LEU A 193 11.28 -4.79 -3.55
C LEU A 193 12.20 -4.88 -2.33
N PRO A 194 11.73 -4.48 -1.14
CA PRO A 194 12.52 -4.60 0.06
C PRO A 194 12.87 -6.06 0.36
N SER A 195 14.04 -6.25 0.97
CA SER A 195 14.44 -7.58 1.41
C SER A 195 13.36 -8.15 2.31
N PRO A 196 13.02 -9.44 2.22
CA PRO A 196 12.27 -10.11 3.27
C PRO A 196 13.19 -10.24 4.49
N TRP A 197 13.53 -9.12 5.13
CA TRP A 197 14.35 -9.10 6.32
C TRP A 197 13.64 -9.92 7.39
N ALA A 198 14.35 -10.91 7.93
CA ALA A 198 13.87 -11.87 8.94
C ALA A 198 12.85 -12.93 8.50
N SER A 199 12.70 -13.25 7.20
CA SER A 199 12.02 -14.51 6.82
C SER A 199 12.92 -15.71 7.12
N HIS A 200 12.89 -16.15 8.38
CA HIS A 200 13.45 -17.44 8.76
C HIS A 200 12.48 -18.48 8.24
N VAL A 201 12.94 -19.37 7.36
CA VAL A 201 12.14 -20.54 7.03
C VAL A 201 11.94 -21.30 8.35
N GLY A 202 10.67 -21.41 8.76
CA GLY A 202 10.31 -22.03 10.03
C GLY A 202 10.59 -23.54 10.02
N ARG A 203 10.11 -24.23 11.06
CA ARG A 203 10.17 -25.70 11.11
C ARG A 203 9.24 -26.25 10.02
N VAL A 204 9.78 -26.94 9.02
CA VAL A 204 9.01 -27.62 7.97
C VAL A 204 8.76 -29.04 8.44
N THR A 205 7.51 -29.52 8.35
CA THR A 205 7.18 -30.93 8.60
C THR A 205 6.90 -31.59 7.26
N ILE A 206 7.73 -32.55 6.88
CA ILE A 206 7.62 -33.33 5.65
C ILE A 206 6.92 -34.64 6.00
N TYR A 207 5.83 -34.95 5.30
CA TYR A 207 5.13 -36.23 5.43
C TYR A 207 5.47 -37.06 4.19
N ASP A 208 5.94 -38.30 4.40
CA ASP A 208 6.09 -39.28 3.34
C ASP A 208 4.86 -40.20 3.34
N GLU A 209 4.41 -40.68 2.18
CA GLU A 209 3.19 -41.50 2.06
C GLU A 209 3.25 -42.79 2.90
N ALA A 210 4.46 -43.26 3.23
CA ALA A 210 4.69 -44.43 4.06
C ALA A 210 4.76 -44.14 5.58
N ASP A 211 5.02 -42.89 5.99
CA ASP A 211 5.35 -42.56 7.37
C ASP A 211 4.33 -41.60 7.99
N LYS A 212 3.51 -42.12 8.92
CA LYS A 212 2.49 -41.34 9.63
C LYS A 212 3.09 -40.30 10.59
N ASN A 213 4.39 -40.39 10.85
CA ASN A 213 5.11 -39.46 11.71
C ASN A 213 5.90 -38.49 10.81
N GLY A 214 5.36 -37.29 10.60
CA GLY A 214 6.01 -36.25 9.81
C GLY A 214 7.42 -35.92 10.33
N ARG A 215 8.39 -35.89 9.43
CA ARG A 215 9.78 -35.50 9.71
C ARG A 215 9.85 -33.98 9.83
N GLN A 216 10.21 -33.49 11.02
CA GLN A 216 10.44 -32.06 11.22
C GLN A 216 11.88 -31.69 10.88
N GLU A 217 12.06 -30.79 9.91
CA GLU A 217 13.35 -30.19 9.60
C GLU A 217 13.32 -28.69 9.89
N GLN A 218 14.29 -28.23 10.67
CA GLN A 218 14.55 -26.81 10.82
C GLN A 218 15.46 -26.41 9.65
N LEU A 219 14.88 -25.79 8.62
CA LEU A 219 15.68 -25.25 7.53
C LEU A 219 16.55 -24.13 8.10
N GLN A 220 17.87 -24.19 7.86
CA GLN A 220 18.77 -23.10 8.22
C GLN A 220 18.26 -21.83 7.55
N GLY A 221 18.12 -20.76 8.33
CA GLY A 221 17.76 -19.45 7.81
C GLY A 221 18.85 -19.01 6.87
N LEU A 222 18.61 -19.12 5.56
CA LEU A 222 19.45 -18.47 4.58
C LEU A 222 19.21 -16.98 4.71
N ASP A 223 20.27 -16.23 4.98
CA ASP A 223 20.17 -14.77 5.00
C ASP A 223 19.82 -14.31 3.59
N ALA A 224 18.66 -13.63 3.43
CA ALA A 224 18.18 -13.20 2.12
C ALA A 224 19.17 -12.26 1.40
N SER A 225 20.09 -11.65 2.16
CA SER A 225 21.22 -10.85 1.66
C SER A 225 22.24 -11.67 0.87
N GLU A 226 22.45 -12.95 1.21
CA GLU A 226 23.43 -13.81 0.54
C GLU A 226 22.91 -14.37 -0.79
N LEU A 227 21.59 -14.57 -0.94
CA LEU A 227 21.01 -15.21 -2.12
C LEU A 227 20.89 -14.34 -3.38
N ALA A 228 20.95 -13.02 -3.25
CA ALA A 228 20.48 -12.15 -4.34
C ALA A 228 21.43 -11.00 -4.73
N GLY A 229 22.70 -11.02 -4.32
CA GLY A 229 23.72 -10.10 -4.84
C GLY A 229 23.31 -8.62 -4.85
N GLY A 230 22.66 -8.13 -3.79
CA GLY A 230 22.24 -6.72 -3.68
C GLY A 230 20.92 -6.34 -4.37
N ARG A 231 20.07 -7.31 -4.74
CA ARG A 231 18.74 -7.05 -5.35
C ARG A 231 17.65 -6.57 -4.39
N PHE A 232 17.99 -6.32 -3.13
CA PHE A 232 17.04 -5.93 -2.10
C PHE A 232 17.40 -4.58 -1.52
N LEU A 233 16.38 -3.75 -1.33
CA LEU A 233 16.50 -2.36 -0.92
C LEU A 233 15.94 -2.20 0.49
N ASP A 234 16.62 -1.52 1.41
CA ASP A 234 16.02 -1.17 2.70
C ASP A 234 15.07 0.01 2.49
N TYR A 235 13.78 -0.26 2.29
CA TYR A 235 12.79 0.81 2.17
C TYR A 235 12.45 1.36 3.56
N SER A 236 13.29 2.27 4.05
CA SER A 236 13.16 2.92 5.37
C SER A 236 12.10 4.03 5.42
N VAL A 237 11.51 4.38 4.28
CA VAL A 237 10.48 5.42 4.18
C VAL A 237 9.11 4.86 4.60
N PRO A 238 8.33 5.54 5.45
CA PRO A 238 6.99 5.09 5.81
C PRO A 238 6.10 4.86 4.58
N LEU A 239 5.38 3.74 4.56
CA LEU A 239 4.40 3.44 3.51
C LEU A 239 3.27 4.50 3.51
N GLY A 240 2.77 4.85 2.33
CA GLY A 240 1.77 5.91 2.14
C GLY A 240 2.32 7.34 2.28
N SER A 241 3.64 7.51 2.37
CA SER A 241 4.26 8.84 2.30
C SER A 241 4.33 9.36 0.86
N ASN A 242 4.38 10.69 0.72
CA ASN A 242 4.54 11.34 -0.57
C ASN A 242 5.97 11.12 -1.13
N LEU A 243 6.11 10.08 -1.97
CA LEU A 243 7.34 9.72 -2.69
C LEU A 243 7.91 10.86 -3.55
N PHE A 244 7.10 11.86 -3.90
CA PHE A 244 7.46 12.96 -4.78
C PHE A 244 7.98 14.20 -4.04
N ALA A 245 7.78 14.32 -2.71
CA ALA A 245 8.12 15.53 -1.93
C ALA A 245 9.61 15.67 -1.61
N SER A 246 10.34 14.55 -1.56
CA SER A 246 11.80 14.52 -1.44
C SER A 246 12.25 13.13 -1.87
N PRO A 247 12.76 12.97 -3.11
CA PRO A 247 13.31 11.70 -3.56
C PRO A 247 14.65 11.47 -2.85
N LYS A 248 14.61 11.08 -1.57
CA LYS A 248 15.78 10.52 -0.90
C LYS A 248 15.85 9.06 -1.30
N ALA A 249 16.95 8.67 -1.93
CA ALA A 249 17.27 7.27 -2.09
C ALA A 249 17.26 6.64 -0.69
N PRO A 250 16.59 5.49 -0.49
CA PRO A 250 16.72 4.76 0.74
C PRO A 250 18.20 4.46 0.99
N ASP A 251 18.66 4.70 2.22
CA ASP A 251 20.05 4.47 2.59
C ASP A 251 20.42 3.01 2.28
N SER A 252 21.39 2.80 1.39
CA SER A 252 21.93 1.47 1.06
C SER A 252 22.81 0.89 2.18
N LYS A 253 22.91 1.59 3.31
CA LYS A 253 23.64 1.11 4.48
C LYS A 253 22.72 0.15 5.23
N ALA A 254 23.09 -1.13 5.20
CA ALA A 254 22.59 -2.10 6.17
C ALA A 254 22.62 -1.43 7.56
N PRO A 255 21.52 -1.41 8.33
CA PRO A 255 21.60 -0.93 9.69
C PRO A 255 22.67 -1.77 10.38
N ASP A 256 23.68 -1.10 10.95
CA ASP A 256 24.50 -1.70 12.00
C ASP A 256 23.52 -2.40 12.93
N ARG A 257 23.73 -3.72 13.10
CA ARG A 257 22.94 -4.63 13.94
C ARG A 257 22.03 -3.83 14.88
N LEU A 258 20.71 -3.95 14.70
CA LEU A 258 19.80 -3.70 15.81
C LEU A 258 20.20 -4.69 16.91
N VAL A 259 21.17 -4.28 17.72
CA VAL A 259 21.39 -4.79 19.06
C VAL A 259 20.09 -4.45 19.75
N LEU A 260 19.21 -5.44 19.83
CA LEU A 260 18.12 -5.41 20.78
C LEU A 260 18.78 -5.03 22.12
N PRO A 261 18.44 -3.88 22.73
CA PRO A 261 18.95 -3.61 24.06
C PRO A 261 18.49 -4.76 24.93
N GLY A 262 19.46 -5.50 25.45
CA GLY A 262 19.24 -6.64 26.32
C GLY A 262 18.45 -6.16 27.53
N ASN A 263 17.15 -6.41 27.50
CA ASN A 263 16.29 -6.39 28.67
C ASN A 263 15.51 -7.69 28.64
N HIS A 264 15.81 -8.52 29.63
CA HIS A 264 14.99 -9.63 30.07
C HIS A 264 13.51 -9.21 30.05
N VAL A 265 12.78 -9.74 29.08
CA VAL A 265 11.34 -9.97 29.26
C VAL A 265 11.24 -11.47 29.44
N ASP A 266 11.03 -11.89 30.69
CA ASP A 266 10.64 -13.25 31.03
C ASP A 266 9.39 -13.59 30.22
N VAL A 267 9.58 -14.32 29.13
CA VAL A 267 8.49 -15.03 28.48
C VAL A 267 8.18 -16.20 29.39
N HIS A 268 7.27 -15.99 30.33
CA HIS A 268 6.54 -17.09 30.94
C HIS A 268 5.90 -17.88 29.79
N LEU A 269 6.51 -19.02 29.48
CA LEU A 269 5.92 -20.10 28.71
C LEU A 269 4.60 -20.47 29.40
N LEU A 270 3.51 -19.90 28.91
CA LEU A 270 2.18 -20.47 29.13
C LEU A 270 2.22 -21.86 28.50
N ALA A 271 2.23 -22.87 29.37
CA ALA A 271 2.11 -24.26 28.99
C ALA A 271 0.91 -24.45 28.04
N PRO A 272 1.01 -25.35 27.05
CA PRO A 272 -0.08 -25.57 26.11
C PRO A 272 -1.29 -26.14 26.86
N VAL A 273 -2.35 -25.35 26.98
CA VAL A 273 -3.68 -25.82 27.37
C VAL A 273 -4.17 -26.72 26.24
N ARG A 274 -4.29 -28.02 26.51
CA ARG A 274 -4.96 -28.97 25.60
C ARG A 274 -6.39 -28.49 25.33
N PRO A 275 -6.84 -28.39 24.07
CA PRO A 275 -8.25 -28.30 23.79
C PRO A 275 -8.93 -29.64 24.13
N PRO A 276 -10.19 -29.62 24.60
CA PRO A 276 -10.93 -30.84 24.92
C PRO A 276 -11.30 -31.60 23.64
N ASP A 277 -11.33 -32.93 23.76
CA ASP A 277 -11.73 -33.89 22.74
C ASP A 277 -13.04 -33.47 22.05
N ILE A 278 -12.99 -33.32 20.73
CA ILE A 278 -14.16 -33.33 19.87
C ILE A 278 -13.89 -34.37 18.78
N ASP A 279 -14.41 -35.58 19.03
CA ASP A 279 -14.65 -36.61 18.01
C ASP A 279 -15.56 -36.04 16.91
N GLY A 280 -15.11 -36.10 15.66
CA GLY A 280 -15.96 -35.71 14.53
C GLY A 280 -15.17 -35.35 13.28
N ALA A 281 -15.22 -36.22 12.29
CA ALA A 281 -14.46 -36.20 11.06
C ALA A 281 -14.68 -34.97 10.15
N HIS A 282 -13.68 -34.80 9.27
CA HIS A 282 -13.67 -34.20 7.92
C HIS A 282 -12.99 -32.84 7.70
N PHE A 283 -12.48 -32.73 6.46
CA PHE A 283 -11.78 -31.64 5.77
C PHE A 283 -10.25 -31.68 5.91
N GLY A 284 -9.47 -32.26 4.98
CA GLY A 284 -9.69 -32.44 3.55
C GLY A 284 -9.26 -31.18 2.78
N VAL A 285 -7.97 -31.07 2.46
CA VAL A 285 -7.48 -30.18 1.39
C VAL A 285 -6.61 -31.01 0.46
N VAL A 286 -7.26 -31.47 -0.60
CA VAL A 286 -6.65 -31.93 -1.84
C VAL A 286 -6.38 -30.66 -2.65
N LEU A 287 -5.13 -30.41 -3.02
CA LEU A 287 -4.80 -29.63 -4.19
C LEU A 287 -3.96 -30.53 -5.08
N VAL A 288 -4.65 -31.16 -6.03
CA VAL A 288 -4.04 -31.85 -7.15
C VAL A 288 -4.92 -31.49 -8.34
N ASP A 289 -4.29 -31.32 -9.51
CA ASP A 289 -4.76 -32.17 -10.60
C ASP A 289 -3.93 -33.45 -10.56
#